data_AF-A0A9W3DBA9-F1
#
_entry.id   AF-A0A9W3DBA9-F1
#
_cell.length_a   1.000
_cell.length_b   1.000
_cell.length_c   1.000
_cell.angle_alpha   90.00
_cell.angle_beta   90.00
_cell.angle_gamma   90.00
#
_symmetry.space_group_name_H-M   'P 1'
#
loop_
_entity.id
_entity.type
_entity.pdbx_description
1 polymer ?
#
loop_
_entity_poly.entity_id
_entity_poly.type
_entity_poly.pdbx_seq_one_letter_code
_entity_poly.pdbx_strand_id
1 'polypeptide(L)'
;MLCSYLVLLINLAAWSMNASQADYASTEFAYGSGHVDPIAATNPGLVYDITKADYMAFLCGMNYNATTVRLISGEAVTCSEKILPRDLNYPSMSAKLSGSDISFTVTFNRTVTNVGGSNSTYKSKVVLTHGAKLNVVVSPRVLYMKSVNEKQFFTVTVSGRGLDPNMPSSASLIWSDGTHSVRSPIVIYAGIFRSLSP
;
A
#
# COMPACT_ATOMS: atom_id res chain seq x y z
N MET A 1 -15.57 -14.07 -0.49
CA MET A 1 -16.43 -12.89 -0.25
C MET A 1 -16.27 -12.30 1.15
N LEU A 2 -16.18 -13.10 2.23
CA LEU A 2 -15.96 -12.58 3.60
C LEU A 2 -14.57 -11.96 3.85
N CYS A 3 -13.52 -12.41 3.15
CA CYS A 3 -12.17 -11.84 3.30
C CYS A 3 -12.04 -10.40 2.75
N SER A 4 -12.91 -10.01 1.81
CA SER A 4 -12.87 -8.68 1.18
C SER A 4 -13.42 -7.59 2.11
N TYR A 5 -14.44 -7.90 2.91
CA TYR A 5 -15.08 -6.92 3.81
C TYR A 5 -14.19 -6.53 5.01
N LEU A 6 -13.36 -7.44 5.51
CA LEU A 6 -12.45 -7.12 6.62
C LEU A 6 -11.28 -6.23 6.17
N VAL A 7 -10.81 -6.39 4.92
CA VAL A 7 -9.74 -5.56 4.34
C VAL A 7 -10.25 -4.15 3.98
N LEU A 8 -11.52 -4.04 3.58
CA LEU A 8 -12.22 -2.78 3.27
C LEU A 8 -12.25 -1.81 4.46
N LEU A 9 -12.46 -2.31 5.68
CA LEU A 9 -12.60 -1.47 6.87
C LEU A 9 -11.27 -0.88 7.40
N ILE A 10 -10.11 -1.44 7.03
CA ILE A 10 -8.86 -1.14 7.73
C ILE A 10 -7.95 -0.15 6.98
N ASN A 11 -8.09 0.04 5.66
CA ASN A 11 -6.99 0.66 4.91
C ASN A 11 -7.32 1.83 3.97
N LEU A 12 -8.58 2.06 3.57
CA LEU A 12 -8.87 3.05 2.52
C LEU A 12 -9.65 4.28 3.00
N ALA A 13 -10.48 4.08 4.04
CA ALA A 13 -11.27 5.11 4.68
C ALA A 13 -10.77 5.31 6.12
N ALA A 14 -9.68 6.07 6.25
CA ALA A 14 -9.09 6.41 7.53
C ALA A 14 -8.64 7.86 7.55
N TRP A 15 -8.86 8.53 8.69
CA TRP A 15 -8.30 9.86 8.93
C TRP A 15 -6.80 9.76 9.12
N SER A 16 -6.07 10.67 8.48
CA SER A 16 -4.63 10.79 8.65
C SER A 16 -4.30 11.10 10.10
N MET A 17 -3.38 10.36 10.68
CA MET A 17 -2.79 10.67 11.98
C MET A 17 -1.46 11.38 11.77
N ASN A 18 -1.16 12.35 12.63
CA ASN A 18 0.15 12.99 12.68
C ASN A 18 1.01 12.27 13.71
N ALA A 19 2.23 11.92 13.32
CA ALA A 19 3.19 11.34 14.22
C ALA A 19 3.67 12.42 15.22
N SER A 20 3.74 12.08 16.50
CA SER A 20 4.33 12.97 17.52
C SER A 20 5.85 13.04 17.40
N GLN A 21 6.47 12.00 16.86
CA GLN A 21 7.90 11.89 16.56
C GLN A 21 8.09 11.18 15.22
N ALA A 22 9.28 11.31 14.59
CA ALA A 22 9.56 10.70 13.28
C ALA A 22 10.18 9.28 13.38
N ASP A 23 10.11 8.63 14.53
CA ASP A 23 10.64 7.28 14.72
C ASP A 23 9.66 6.19 14.23
N TYR A 24 10.13 4.94 14.21
CA TYR A 24 9.28 3.81 13.81
C TYR A 24 8.06 3.63 14.73
N ALA A 25 8.18 3.93 16.03
CA ALA A 25 7.13 3.69 17.02
C ALA A 25 6.02 4.75 17.00
N SER A 26 6.22 5.84 16.25
CA SER A 26 5.28 6.96 16.21
C SER A 26 4.66 7.19 14.83
N THR A 27 5.12 6.47 13.79
CA THR A 27 4.76 6.68 12.37
C THR A 27 3.76 5.62 11.88
N GLU A 28 3.64 5.42 10.57
CA GLU A 28 2.75 4.42 9.94
C GLU A 28 2.98 2.98 10.44
N PHE A 29 4.11 2.67 11.05
CA PHE A 29 4.30 1.37 11.70
C PHE A 29 3.56 1.21 13.02
N ALA A 30 3.13 2.31 13.65
CA ALA A 30 2.29 2.30 14.84
C ALA A 30 0.80 2.39 14.51
N TYR A 31 0.41 3.27 13.59
CA TYR A 31 -1.01 3.54 13.27
C TYR A 31 -1.46 3.07 11.88
N GLY A 32 -0.58 2.50 11.06
CA GLY A 32 -0.91 2.02 9.72
C GLY A 32 -1.49 3.12 8.83
N SER A 33 -2.71 2.88 8.36
CA SER A 33 -3.44 3.81 7.48
C SER A 33 -4.09 4.97 8.22
N GLY A 34 -4.14 4.94 9.56
CA GLY A 34 -4.71 5.98 10.42
C GLY A 34 -5.91 5.50 11.23
N HIS A 35 -6.72 6.45 11.71
CA HIS A 35 -7.91 6.16 12.49
C HIS A 35 -9.10 5.85 11.58
N VAL A 36 -9.82 4.76 11.85
CA VAL A 36 -10.93 4.30 11.00
C VAL A 36 -12.03 5.37 10.85
N ASP A 37 -12.53 5.54 9.63
CA ASP A 37 -13.75 6.31 9.33
C ASP A 37 -14.85 5.34 8.87
N PRO A 38 -15.73 4.88 9.79
CA PRO A 38 -16.74 3.89 9.47
C PRO A 38 -17.74 4.36 8.43
N ILE A 39 -18.03 5.66 8.37
CA ILE A 39 -19.02 6.22 7.44
C ILE A 39 -18.45 6.16 6.03
N ALA A 40 -17.22 6.68 5.84
CA ALA A 40 -16.56 6.63 4.54
C ALA A 40 -16.26 5.18 4.10
N ALA A 41 -16.05 4.25 5.03
CA ALA A 41 -15.78 2.85 4.70
C ALA A 41 -16.98 2.11 4.07
N THR A 42 -18.22 2.59 4.27
CA THR A 42 -19.41 1.97 3.65
C THR A 42 -19.47 2.19 2.14
N ASN A 43 -18.86 3.26 1.65
CA ASN A 43 -18.78 3.59 0.22
C ASN A 43 -17.44 4.28 -0.07
N PRO A 44 -16.36 3.50 -0.26
CA PRO A 44 -15.01 4.04 -0.39
C PRO A 44 -14.71 4.58 -1.80
N GLY A 45 -15.57 4.36 -2.79
CA GLY A 45 -15.33 4.74 -4.19
C GLY A 45 -14.38 3.79 -4.94
N LEU A 46 -13.16 3.59 -4.45
CA LEU A 46 -12.18 2.64 -5.01
C LEU A 46 -11.75 1.59 -3.99
N VAL A 47 -11.44 0.38 -4.46
CA VAL A 47 -10.85 -0.70 -3.66
C VAL A 47 -9.64 -1.31 -4.35
N TYR A 48 -8.72 -1.84 -3.56
CA TYR A 48 -7.60 -2.66 -4.05
C TYR A 48 -7.99 -4.13 -3.90
N ASP A 49 -8.55 -4.71 -4.95
CA ASP A 49 -8.96 -6.11 -4.93
C ASP A 49 -7.75 -7.05 -4.89
N ILE A 50 -7.87 -8.09 -4.08
CA ILE A 50 -6.85 -9.11 -3.89
C ILE A 50 -7.51 -10.48 -3.71
N THR A 51 -6.92 -11.50 -4.33
CA THR A 51 -7.42 -12.88 -4.31
C THR A 51 -6.53 -13.77 -3.46
N LYS A 52 -7.04 -14.97 -3.12
CA LYS A 52 -6.23 -16.02 -2.46
C LYS A 52 -5.01 -16.41 -3.31
N ALA A 53 -5.15 -16.44 -4.63
CA ALA A 53 -4.06 -16.75 -5.55
C ALA A 53 -2.95 -15.71 -5.47
N ASP A 54 -3.29 -14.42 -5.38
CA ASP A 54 -2.31 -13.34 -5.21
C ASP A 54 -1.50 -13.50 -3.92
N TYR A 55 -2.15 -13.85 -2.81
CA TYR A 55 -1.46 -14.16 -1.55
C TYR A 55 -0.54 -15.37 -1.67
N MET A 56 -0.95 -16.42 -2.38
CA MET A 56 -0.09 -17.59 -2.61
C MET A 56 1.13 -17.20 -3.47
N ALA A 57 0.95 -16.45 -4.56
CA ALA A 57 2.03 -15.94 -5.39
C ALA A 57 2.98 -15.01 -4.62
N PHE A 58 2.46 -14.21 -3.69
CA PHE A 58 3.23 -13.38 -2.77
C PHE A 58 4.09 -14.21 -1.81
N LEU A 59 3.51 -15.23 -1.17
CA LEU A 59 4.25 -16.14 -0.30
C LEU A 59 5.34 -16.87 -1.08
N CYS A 60 5.02 -17.38 -2.28
CA CYS A 60 6.01 -18.01 -3.16
C CYS A 60 7.12 -17.02 -3.59
N GLY A 61 6.80 -15.74 -3.81
CA GLY A 61 7.75 -14.68 -4.13
C GLY A 61 8.63 -14.24 -2.96
N MET A 62 8.20 -14.50 -1.72
CA MET A 62 9.02 -14.40 -0.51
C MET A 62 9.92 -15.63 -0.27
N ASN A 63 10.01 -16.55 -1.24
CA ASN A 63 10.79 -17.80 -1.17
C ASN A 63 10.27 -18.82 -0.14
N TYR A 64 8.99 -18.77 0.24
CA TYR A 64 8.37 -19.89 0.95
C TYR A 64 8.23 -21.09 0.00
N ASN A 65 8.52 -22.29 0.50
CA ASN A 65 8.38 -23.51 -0.29
C ASN A 65 6.90 -23.94 -0.40
N ALA A 66 6.59 -24.76 -1.42
CA ALA A 66 5.24 -25.24 -1.69
C ALA A 66 4.59 -25.95 -0.50
N THR A 67 5.36 -26.68 0.32
CA THR A 67 4.86 -27.38 1.49
C THR A 67 4.35 -26.41 2.56
N THR A 68 5.10 -25.33 2.83
CA THR A 68 4.71 -24.28 3.77
C THR A 68 3.52 -23.49 3.24
N VAL A 69 3.52 -23.11 1.96
CA VAL A 69 2.39 -22.37 1.38
C VAL A 69 1.13 -23.23 1.37
N ARG A 70 1.23 -24.55 1.11
CA ARG A 70 0.10 -25.48 1.22
C ARG A 70 -0.45 -25.55 2.65
N LEU A 71 0.43 -25.58 3.65
CA LEU A 71 0.01 -25.60 5.06
C LEU A 71 -0.78 -24.32 5.43
N ILE A 72 -0.35 -23.16 4.94
CA ILE A 72 -1.00 -21.87 5.20
C ILE A 72 -2.31 -21.73 4.42
N SER A 73 -2.30 -22.08 3.13
CA SER A 73 -3.43 -21.85 2.21
C SER A 73 -4.49 -22.95 2.27
N GLY A 74 -4.15 -24.14 2.75
CA GLY A 74 -5.00 -25.34 2.70
C GLY A 74 -5.13 -25.96 1.29
N GLU A 75 -4.41 -25.46 0.29
CA GLU A 75 -4.52 -25.90 -1.11
C GLU A 75 -3.15 -26.25 -1.70
N ALA A 76 -3.13 -27.18 -2.66
CA ALA A 76 -1.90 -27.53 -3.37
C ALA A 76 -1.45 -26.36 -4.25
N VAL A 77 -0.16 -26.03 -4.20
CA VAL A 77 0.45 -24.94 -4.97
C VAL A 77 1.78 -25.41 -5.55
N THR A 78 2.10 -24.96 -6.77
CA THR A 78 3.36 -25.29 -7.45
C THR A 78 4.40 -24.18 -7.35
N CYS A 79 4.00 -22.99 -6.88
CA CYS A 79 4.82 -21.77 -6.86
C CYS A 79 5.43 -21.42 -8.23
N SER A 80 4.70 -21.73 -9.31
CA SER A 80 5.09 -21.34 -10.68
C SER A 80 4.96 -19.83 -10.89
N GLU A 81 3.92 -19.24 -10.31
CA GLU A 81 3.73 -17.79 -10.26
C GLU A 81 4.32 -17.21 -8.98
N LYS A 82 5.06 -16.12 -9.12
CA LYS A 82 5.70 -15.40 -8.02
C LYS A 82 5.59 -13.90 -8.28
N ILE A 83 5.17 -13.15 -7.27
CA ILE A 83 5.18 -11.69 -7.31
C ILE A 83 6.11 -11.14 -6.24
N LEU A 84 6.76 -10.01 -6.52
CA LEU A 84 7.59 -9.36 -5.51
C LEU A 84 6.71 -8.91 -4.34
N PRO A 85 7.22 -8.94 -3.09
CA PRO A 85 6.42 -8.54 -1.93
C PRO A 85 5.79 -7.14 -2.05
N ARG A 86 6.50 -6.20 -2.70
CA ARG A 86 6.02 -4.83 -2.93
C ARG A 86 4.91 -4.72 -3.98
N ASP A 87 4.76 -5.72 -4.84
CA ASP A 87 3.82 -5.74 -5.98
C ASP A 87 2.50 -6.43 -5.64
N LEU A 88 2.34 -6.94 -4.41
CA LEU A 88 1.03 -7.30 -3.89
C LEU A 88 0.09 -6.08 -3.99
N ASN A 89 -1.14 -6.30 -4.47
CA ASN A 89 -2.12 -5.23 -4.66
C ASN A 89 -2.73 -4.76 -3.33
N TYR A 90 -1.87 -4.32 -2.43
CA TYR A 90 -2.20 -3.92 -1.08
C TYR A 90 -2.45 -2.40 -1.01
N PRO A 91 -3.40 -1.94 -0.18
CA PRO A 91 -3.79 -0.53 -0.09
C PRO A 91 -2.73 0.40 0.54
N SER A 92 -1.60 -0.15 1.00
CA SER A 92 -0.41 0.60 1.40
C SER A 92 0.81 0.12 0.60
N MET A 93 1.85 0.96 0.59
CA MET A 93 3.08 0.75 -0.17
C MET A 93 4.27 0.88 0.77
N SER A 94 5.10 -0.15 0.87
CA SER A 94 6.32 -0.08 1.66
C SER A 94 7.50 -0.76 0.98
N ALA A 95 8.68 -0.20 1.16
CA ALA A 95 9.91 -0.80 0.68
C ALA A 95 11.04 -0.61 1.68
N LYS A 96 11.64 -1.74 2.06
CA LYS A 96 12.89 -1.77 2.79
C LYS A 96 14.05 -1.62 1.80
N LEU A 97 14.91 -0.65 2.05
CA LEU A 97 16.16 -0.46 1.31
C LEU A 97 17.34 -0.98 2.10
N SER A 98 18.45 -1.20 1.40
CA SER A 98 19.71 -1.52 2.07
C SER A 98 20.28 -0.24 2.67
N GLY A 99 20.74 -0.29 3.92
CA GLY A 99 21.27 0.88 4.63
C GLY A 99 22.49 1.55 3.97
N SER A 100 23.07 0.92 2.94
CA SER A 100 24.15 1.45 2.10
C SER A 100 23.69 2.29 0.90
N ASP A 101 22.38 2.36 0.63
CA ASP A 101 21.89 3.01 -0.59
C ASP A 101 21.93 4.54 -0.47
N ILE A 102 22.95 5.16 -1.07
CA ILE A 102 23.12 6.62 -1.14
C ILE A 102 21.95 7.27 -1.86
N SER A 103 21.40 6.59 -2.87
CA SER A 103 20.24 6.97 -3.67
C SER A 103 19.41 5.75 -4.04
N PHE A 104 18.10 5.91 -4.19
CA PHE A 104 17.21 4.82 -4.51
C PHE A 104 16.05 5.24 -5.41
N THR A 105 15.50 4.25 -6.10
CA THR A 105 14.24 4.33 -6.82
C THR A 105 13.48 3.03 -6.63
N VAL A 106 12.23 3.12 -6.20
CA VAL A 106 11.32 1.98 -6.04
C VAL A 106 10.04 2.27 -6.79
N THR A 107 9.52 1.27 -7.50
CA THR A 107 8.21 1.36 -8.16
C THR A 107 7.27 0.36 -7.54
N PHE A 108 6.04 0.81 -7.29
CA PHE A 108 4.91 0.01 -6.84
C PHE A 108 3.87 -0.06 -7.95
N ASN A 109 3.42 -1.27 -8.24
CA ASN A 109 2.36 -1.55 -9.21
C ASN A 109 1.04 -1.75 -8.46
N ARG A 110 -0.01 -1.06 -8.86
CA ARG A 110 -1.32 -1.13 -8.20
C ARG A 110 -2.46 -1.14 -9.19
N THR A 111 -3.52 -1.85 -8.81
CA THR A 111 -4.78 -1.92 -9.54
C THR A 111 -5.90 -1.57 -8.59
N VAL A 112 -6.75 -0.63 -8.98
CA VAL A 112 -7.95 -0.26 -8.24
C VAL A 112 -9.18 -0.64 -9.03
N THR A 113 -10.20 -1.11 -8.31
CA THR A 113 -11.53 -1.42 -8.82
C THR A 113 -12.49 -0.32 -8.38
N ASN A 114 -13.31 0.18 -9.30
CA ASN A 114 -14.38 1.13 -8.97
C ASN A 114 -15.56 0.42 -8.31
N VAL A 115 -15.88 0.80 -7.08
CA VAL A 115 -17.08 0.33 -6.35
C VAL A 115 -18.06 1.47 -6.06
N GLY A 116 -17.72 2.70 -6.47
CA GLY A 116 -18.60 3.86 -6.42
C GLY A 116 -19.44 4.01 -7.69
N GLY A 117 -19.80 5.25 -8.02
CA GLY A 117 -20.60 5.58 -9.20
C GLY A 117 -19.85 5.36 -10.53
N SER A 118 -20.60 5.18 -11.61
CA SER A 118 -20.08 5.18 -12.99
C SER A 118 -19.69 6.59 -13.44
N ASN A 119 -18.87 6.68 -14.49
CA ASN A 119 -18.33 7.93 -15.04
C ASN A 119 -17.62 8.82 -13.99
N SER A 120 -16.89 8.19 -13.07
CA SER A 120 -16.13 8.86 -12.02
C SER A 120 -14.70 9.16 -12.48
N THR A 121 -14.17 10.35 -12.12
CA THR A 121 -12.80 10.75 -12.44
C THR A 121 -12.02 11.00 -11.17
N TYR A 122 -11.02 10.17 -10.89
CA TYR A 122 -10.15 10.33 -9.73
C TYR A 122 -8.85 11.02 -10.14
N LYS A 123 -8.42 12.02 -9.38
CA LYS A 123 -7.12 12.70 -9.53
C LYS A 123 -6.19 12.30 -8.39
N SER A 124 -4.92 12.04 -8.71
CA SER A 124 -3.93 11.73 -7.69
C SER A 124 -3.36 12.99 -7.05
N LYS A 125 -3.18 12.92 -5.74
CA LYS A 125 -2.47 13.90 -4.92
C LYS A 125 -1.46 13.17 -4.06
N VAL A 126 -0.22 13.66 -4.02
CA VAL A 126 0.80 13.18 -3.11
C VAL A 126 0.94 14.17 -1.96
N VAL A 127 0.98 13.67 -0.73
CA VAL A 127 1.30 14.44 0.47
C VAL A 127 2.55 13.84 1.09
N LEU A 128 3.63 14.63 1.18
CA LEU A 128 4.84 14.24 1.92
C LEU A 128 4.60 14.46 3.41
N THR A 129 5.04 13.52 4.25
CA THR A 129 4.92 13.63 5.71
C THR A 129 6.31 13.70 6.35
N HIS A 130 6.75 12.66 7.06
CA HIS A 130 8.00 12.66 7.84
C HIS A 130 9.19 12.06 7.07
N GLY A 131 10.41 12.46 7.44
CA GLY A 131 11.66 11.86 6.93
C GLY A 131 12.31 12.60 5.76
N ALA A 132 13.14 11.89 4.99
CA ALA A 132 13.92 12.45 3.90
C ALA A 132 13.04 13.05 2.79
N LYS A 133 13.63 13.91 1.95
CA LYS A 133 12.95 14.46 0.77
C LYS A 133 12.70 13.35 -0.26
N LEU A 134 11.53 12.74 -0.19
CA LEU A 134 11.03 11.79 -1.19
C LEU A 134 10.53 12.56 -2.42
N ASN A 135 10.81 12.03 -3.60
CA ASN A 135 10.16 12.38 -4.85
C ASN A 135 9.21 11.24 -5.23
N VAL A 136 7.91 11.52 -5.29
CA VAL A 136 6.88 10.51 -5.59
C VAL A 136 6.16 10.91 -6.86
N VAL A 137 6.18 10.01 -7.84
CA VAL A 137 5.56 10.20 -9.15
C VAL A 137 4.51 9.12 -9.37
N VAL A 138 3.31 9.53 -9.76
CA VAL A 138 2.17 8.64 -10.01
C VAL A 138 1.84 8.67 -11.50
N SER A 139 1.66 7.49 -12.12
CA SER A 139 1.32 7.38 -13.53
C SER A 139 0.25 6.30 -13.79
N PRO A 140 -0.89 6.62 -14.42
CA PRO A 140 -1.32 7.96 -14.81
C PRO A 140 -1.67 8.81 -13.57
N ARG A 141 -1.78 10.15 -13.74
CA ARG A 141 -2.21 11.06 -12.65
C ARG A 141 -3.73 11.17 -12.51
N VAL A 142 -4.47 10.62 -13.46
CA VAL A 142 -5.93 10.65 -13.51
C VAL A 142 -6.42 9.26 -13.88
N LEU A 143 -7.39 8.75 -13.14
CA LEU A 143 -8.10 7.52 -13.46
C LEU A 143 -9.52 7.86 -13.85
N TYR A 144 -9.90 7.47 -15.06
CA TYR A 144 -11.28 7.58 -15.53
C TYR A 144 -11.94 6.21 -15.42
N MET A 145 -13.03 6.14 -14.65
CA MET A 145 -13.81 4.94 -14.38
C MET A 145 -15.18 5.09 -15.05
N LYS A 146 -15.36 4.46 -16.22
CA LYS A 146 -16.58 4.46 -17.03
C LYS A 146 -17.70 3.69 -16.34
N SER A 147 -17.39 2.55 -15.74
CA SER A 147 -18.41 1.68 -15.12
C SER A 147 -18.06 1.25 -13.70
N VAL A 148 -19.08 0.78 -12.97
CA VAL A 148 -18.89 0.05 -11.71
C VAL A 148 -18.15 -1.26 -12.01
N ASN A 149 -17.28 -1.69 -11.11
CA ASN A 149 -16.37 -2.83 -11.21
C ASN A 149 -15.28 -2.72 -12.30
N GLU A 150 -15.14 -1.56 -12.95
CA GLU A 150 -14.00 -1.32 -13.83
C GLU A 150 -12.71 -1.31 -13.03
N LYS A 151 -11.66 -1.93 -13.59
CA LYS A 151 -10.33 -1.95 -13.01
C LYS A 151 -9.42 -1.03 -13.78
N GLN A 152 -8.66 -0.21 -13.07
CA GLN A 152 -7.58 0.59 -13.68
C GLN A 152 -6.27 0.34 -12.95
N PHE A 153 -5.20 0.34 -13.75
CA PHE A 153 -3.84 0.17 -13.29
C PHE A 153 -3.12 1.52 -13.16
N PHE A 154 -2.26 1.64 -12.15
CA PHE A 154 -1.32 2.75 -12.03
C PHE A 154 -0.02 2.31 -11.36
N THR A 155 1.02 3.12 -11.56
CA THR A 155 2.31 2.97 -10.92
C THR A 155 2.61 4.14 -10.01
N VAL A 156 3.33 3.84 -8.93
CA VAL A 156 3.89 4.84 -8.01
C VAL A 156 5.39 4.64 -7.95
N THR A 157 6.15 5.59 -8.46
CA THR A 157 7.61 5.57 -8.40
C THR A 157 8.07 6.55 -7.33
N VAL A 158 8.82 6.03 -6.34
CA VAL A 158 9.39 6.78 -5.24
C VAL A 158 10.90 6.79 -5.40
N SER A 159 11.49 7.97 -5.46
CA SER A 159 12.95 8.13 -5.47
C SER A 159 13.42 9.09 -4.38
N GLY A 160 14.67 8.93 -3.96
CA GLY A 160 15.23 9.73 -2.88
C GLY A 160 16.71 9.43 -2.67
N ARG A 161 17.29 10.12 -1.68
CA ARG A 161 18.69 9.97 -1.28
C ARG A 161 18.84 10.23 0.21
N GLY A 162 19.85 9.62 0.82
CA GLY A 162 20.22 9.86 2.22
C GLY A 162 19.10 9.53 3.21
N LEU A 163 18.59 8.29 3.19
CA LEU A 163 17.66 7.83 4.23
C LEU A 163 18.36 7.72 5.57
N ASP A 164 17.66 8.13 6.62
CA ASP A 164 18.07 7.84 7.99
C ASP A 164 17.76 6.37 8.31
N PRO A 165 18.74 5.54 8.72
CA PRO A 165 18.47 4.15 9.10
C PRO A 165 17.53 4.02 10.31
N ASN A 166 17.47 5.04 11.17
CA ASN A 166 16.69 5.04 12.40
C ASN A 166 15.28 5.65 12.25
N MET A 167 14.98 6.27 11.11
CA MET A 167 13.68 6.91 10.87
C MET A 167 13.12 6.52 9.50
N PRO A 168 11.86 6.07 9.41
CA PRO A 168 11.22 5.89 8.13
C PRO A 168 10.96 7.24 7.43
N SER A 169 10.87 7.19 6.10
CA SER A 169 10.40 8.31 5.29
C SER A 169 9.03 7.98 4.73
N SER A 170 8.08 8.89 4.95
CA SER A 170 6.66 8.64 4.74
C SER A 170 6.04 9.65 3.80
N ALA A 171 5.07 9.17 3.01
CA ALA A 171 4.23 9.95 2.14
C ALA A 171 2.84 9.30 2.04
N SER A 172 1.92 9.93 1.34
CA SER A 172 0.60 9.38 1.07
C SER A 172 0.16 9.71 -0.35
N LEU A 173 -0.34 8.70 -1.05
CA LEU A 173 -1.11 8.87 -2.28
C LEU A 173 -2.59 9.00 -1.89
N ILE A 174 -3.26 9.99 -2.46
CA ILE A 174 -4.70 10.19 -2.33
C ILE A 174 -5.30 10.21 -3.73
N TRP A 175 -6.25 9.32 -4.00
CA TRP A 175 -7.15 9.41 -5.14
C TRP A 175 -8.44 10.08 -4.71
N SER A 176 -8.85 11.15 -5.39
CA SER A 176 -10.12 11.84 -5.09
C SER A 176 -10.88 12.22 -6.35
N ASP A 177 -12.19 12.01 -6.31
CA ASP A 177 -13.17 12.46 -7.32
C ASP A 177 -13.98 13.68 -6.84
N GLY A 178 -13.62 14.25 -5.68
CA GLY A 178 -14.35 15.34 -5.01
C GLY A 178 -15.35 14.88 -3.94
N THR A 179 -15.79 13.62 -4.00
CA THR A 179 -16.74 13.02 -3.03
C THR A 179 -16.04 11.97 -2.17
N HIS A 180 -15.32 11.06 -2.81
CA HIS A 180 -14.52 10.02 -2.20
C HIS A 180 -13.06 10.48 -2.07
N SER A 181 -12.37 9.97 -1.05
CA SER A 181 -10.95 10.20 -0.82
C SER A 181 -10.31 8.89 -0.38
N VAL A 182 -9.57 8.26 -1.29
CA VAL A 182 -8.94 6.96 -1.09
C VAL A 182 -7.47 7.18 -0.83
N ARG A 183 -7.06 7.01 0.44
CA ARG A 183 -5.69 7.28 0.89
C ARG A 183 -4.89 5.98 1.01
N SER A 184 -3.66 6.01 0.51
CA SER A 184 -2.69 4.93 0.59
C SER A 184 -1.36 5.44 1.16
N PRO A 185 -0.95 5.02 2.37
CA PRO A 185 0.35 5.35 2.93
C PRO A 185 1.50 4.74 2.09
N ILE A 186 2.60 5.49 2.00
CA ILE A 186 3.83 5.10 1.33
C ILE A 186 4.96 5.23 2.35
N VAL A 187 5.72 4.17 2.60
CA VAL A 187 6.79 4.15 3.61
C VAL A 187 8.08 3.56 3.03
N ILE A 188 9.15 4.33 3.04
CA ILE A 188 10.50 3.89 2.67
C ILE A 188 11.37 3.86 3.92
N TYR A 189 12.08 2.76 4.16
CA TYR A 189 12.88 2.60 5.37
C TYR A 189 14.11 1.73 5.13
N ALA A 190 15.16 1.91 5.93
CA ALA A 190 16.40 1.12 5.85
C ALA A 190 16.66 0.29 7.12
N GLY A 191 15.98 0.58 8.22
CA GLY A 191 16.21 -0.02 9.53
C GLY A 191 15.75 -1.48 9.63
N ILE A 192 16.40 -2.22 10.52
CA ILE A 192 15.86 -3.42 11.15
C ILE A 192 14.99 -2.91 12.28
N PHE A 193 13.74 -3.39 12.41
CA PHE A 193 12.99 -3.21 13.65
C PHE A 193 13.87 -3.77 14.78
N ARG A 194 14.55 -2.90 15.53
CA ARG A 194 15.10 -3.33 16.81
C ARG A 194 13.87 -3.79 17.57
N SER A 195 13.82 -5.07 17.90
CA SER A 195 12.77 -5.62 18.74
C SER A 195 12.52 -4.60 19.84
N LEU A 196 11.26 -4.18 20.01
CA LEU A 196 10.82 -3.67 21.29
C LEU A 196 11.12 -4.80 22.26
N SER A 197 12.30 -4.76 22.88
CA SER A 197 12.61 -5.59 24.03
C SER A 197 11.55 -5.23 25.07
N PRO A 198 10.89 -6.22 25.69
CA PRO A 198 9.85 -5.98 26.68
C PRO A 198 10.36 -5.16 27.87
#